data_AF-A0A363U9Q3-F1
#
_entry.id   AF-A0A363U9Q3-F1
#
_cell.length_a   1.000
_cell.length_b   1.000
_cell.length_c   1.000
_cell.angle_alpha   90.00
_cell.angle_beta   90.00
_cell.angle_gamma   90.00
#
_symmetry.space_group_name_H-M   'P 1'
#
loop_
_entity.id
_entity.type
_entity.pdbx_description
1 polymer ?
#
loop_
_entity_poly.entity_id
_entity_poly.type
_entity_poly.pdbx_seq_one_letter_code
_entity_poly.pdbx_strand_id
1 'polypeptide(L)'
;MERNEKLGGIVALSAGLIGIIGHFVIFLNWYVRGMHAEAAEPGCEILLKYINPAIADLGIVGGVIFLVSAYGFFNRKKWAFLLSVIAIVLSLQGAWFVNVPYMAAGLPPVYFILFWPFLIVYFLITKLVGKLTWSRTLVGFLAGMAWVFCLMNGIASLSRIITIGAPFFTLVQRMHWFAMLGWGIVTVSILMGPKEWTWVLGFTAGLLEIVVGVPLAVVTAQELGRFSLFSLAPICCLILVAIMVWPGGLWHRWTQTDELSETGSRLRIQREAGV
;
A
#
# COMPACT_ATOMS: atom_id res chain seq x y z
N MET A 1 -8.12 -15.68 17.96
CA MET A 1 -7.20 -16.41 17.05
C MET A 1 -5.80 -16.56 17.65
N GLU A 2 -5.34 -17.80 17.83
CA GLU A 2 -3.99 -18.12 18.29
C GLU A 2 -2.97 -17.96 17.14
N ARG A 3 -2.06 -17.00 17.29
CA ARG A 3 -1.03 -16.63 16.29
C ARG A 3 0.22 -17.48 16.47
N ASN A 4 0.94 -17.72 15.37
CA ASN A 4 2.24 -18.42 15.44
C ASN A 4 3.35 -17.44 15.83
N GLU A 5 3.51 -17.20 17.13
CA GLU A 5 4.44 -16.21 17.68
C GLU A 5 5.90 -16.51 17.27
N LYS A 6 6.32 -17.78 17.27
CA LYS A 6 7.70 -18.15 16.88
C LYS A 6 7.98 -17.84 15.41
N LEU A 7 7.07 -18.24 14.52
CA LEU A 7 7.19 -17.92 13.09
C LEU A 7 7.12 -16.41 12.85
N GLY A 8 6.22 -15.72 13.55
CA GLY A 8 6.09 -14.26 13.48
C GLY A 8 7.40 -13.55 13.84
N GLY A 9 8.05 -13.98 14.91
CA GLY A 9 9.34 -13.43 15.33
C GLY A 9 10.45 -13.64 14.30
N ILE A 10 10.56 -14.86 13.74
CA ILE A 10 11.58 -15.18 12.72
C ILE A 10 11.33 -14.36 11.44
N VAL A 11 10.10 -14.36 10.93
CA VAL A 11 9.74 -13.64 9.71
C VAL A 11 9.96 -12.13 9.89
N ALA A 12 9.53 -11.57 11.02
CA ALA A 12 9.71 -10.15 11.32
C ALA A 12 11.20 -9.78 11.47
N LEU A 13 12.01 -10.63 12.11
CA LEU A 13 13.45 -10.39 12.23
C LEU A 13 14.13 -10.39 10.86
N SER A 14 13.87 -11.40 10.03
CA SER A 14 14.42 -11.47 8.67
C SER A 14 13.97 -10.28 7.81
N ALA A 15 12.69 -9.92 7.85
CA ALA A 15 12.15 -8.78 7.12
C ALA A 15 12.75 -7.44 7.62
N GLY A 16 12.99 -7.31 8.93
CA GLY A 16 13.64 -6.15 9.52
C GLY A 16 15.07 -5.96 9.02
N LEU A 17 15.86 -7.05 8.99
CA LEU A 17 17.22 -7.05 8.46
C LEU A 17 17.24 -6.74 6.95
N ILE A 18 16.34 -7.33 6.16
CA ILE A 18 16.19 -7.03 4.73
C ILE A 18 15.81 -5.55 4.54
N GLY A 19 14.89 -5.03 5.35
CA GLY A 19 14.44 -3.63 5.28
C GLY A 19 15.57 -2.65 5.55
N ILE A 20 16.37 -2.87 6.58
CA ILE A 20 17.46 -1.96 6.92
C ILE A 20 18.64 -2.16 5.94
N ILE A 21 19.23 -3.35 5.92
CA ILE A 21 20.45 -3.63 5.16
C ILE A 21 20.19 -3.48 3.66
N GLY A 22 19.07 -4.03 3.18
CA GLY A 22 18.73 -3.99 1.76
C GLY A 22 18.56 -2.57 1.24
N HIS A 23 17.84 -1.70 1.96
CA HIS A 23 17.66 -0.31 1.53
C HIS A 23 18.99 0.46 1.59
N PHE A 24 19.81 0.31 2.63
CA PHE A 24 21.13 0.94 2.68
C PHE A 24 22.05 0.49 1.55
N VAL A 25 22.15 -0.83 1.32
CA VAL A 25 23.02 -1.38 0.27
C VAL A 25 22.58 -0.89 -1.11
N ILE A 26 21.29 -0.99 -1.44
CA ILE A 26 20.82 -0.54 -2.76
C ILE A 26 20.99 0.97 -2.91
N PHE A 27 20.58 1.76 -1.91
CA PHE A 27 20.67 3.21 -1.98
C PHE A 27 22.12 3.69 -2.19
N LEU A 28 23.07 3.19 -1.39
CA LEU A 28 24.48 3.59 -1.49
C LEU A 28 25.13 3.17 -2.81
N ASN A 29 24.69 2.06 -3.42
CA ASN A 29 25.23 1.60 -4.70
C ASN A 29 24.59 2.26 -5.92
N TRP A 30 23.33 2.68 -5.82
CA TRP A 30 22.53 3.08 -6.98
C TRP A 30 22.07 4.52 -6.98
N TYR A 31 22.06 5.23 -5.85
CA TYR A 31 21.56 6.61 -5.78
C TYR A 31 22.36 7.54 -6.70
N VAL A 32 23.69 7.54 -6.56
CA VAL A 32 24.58 8.37 -7.39
C VAL A 32 24.49 7.98 -8.87
N ARG A 33 24.39 6.68 -9.17
CA ARG A 33 24.19 6.21 -10.56
C ARG A 33 22.87 6.71 -11.15
N GLY A 34 21.81 6.71 -10.34
CA GLY A 34 20.52 7.31 -10.68
C GLY A 34 20.64 8.79 -11.01
N MET A 35 21.30 9.55 -10.13
CA MET A 35 21.49 11.00 -10.29
C MET A 35 22.32 11.40 -11.52
N HIS A 36 23.16 10.49 -12.04
CA HIS A 36 23.95 10.72 -13.26
C HIS A 36 23.34 10.13 -14.53
N ALA A 37 22.21 9.42 -14.43
CA ALA A 37 21.52 8.93 -15.61
C ALA A 37 20.80 10.08 -16.32
N GLU A 38 20.83 10.04 -17.65
CA GLU A 38 20.11 11.01 -18.47
C GLU A 38 18.60 10.88 -18.21
N ALA A 39 17.97 11.99 -17.82
CA ALA A 39 16.55 12.01 -17.52
C ALA A 39 15.74 11.86 -18.81
N ALA A 40 14.93 10.80 -18.93
CA ALA A 40 14.07 10.63 -20.10
C ALA A 40 12.95 11.68 -20.19
N GLU A 41 12.54 12.27 -19.06
CA GLU A 41 11.58 13.37 -19.01
C GLU A 41 11.99 14.43 -17.97
N PRO A 42 11.71 15.73 -18.23
CA PRO A 42 11.88 16.79 -17.24
C PRO A 42 11.19 16.44 -15.92
N GLY A 43 11.92 16.54 -14.80
CA GLY A 43 11.41 16.23 -13.45
C GLY A 43 11.77 14.85 -12.92
N CYS A 44 12.31 13.95 -13.74
CA CYS A 44 12.87 12.67 -13.23
C CYS A 44 13.99 12.91 -12.21
N GLU A 45 14.77 13.98 -12.37
CA GLU A 45 15.81 14.40 -11.42
C GLU A 45 15.24 14.73 -10.03
N ILE A 46 14.07 15.36 -9.96
CA ILE A 46 13.40 15.70 -8.69
C ILE A 46 12.96 14.42 -7.99
N LEU A 47 12.43 13.46 -8.75
CA LEU A 47 12.04 12.15 -8.24
C LEU A 47 13.25 11.40 -7.67
N LEU A 48 14.38 11.38 -8.37
CA LEU A 48 15.58 10.71 -7.89
C LEU A 48 16.25 11.45 -6.73
N LYS A 49 16.26 12.79 -6.74
CA LYS A 49 16.95 13.59 -5.72
C LYS A 49 16.21 13.65 -4.39
N TYR A 50 14.88 13.80 -4.40
CA TYR A 50 14.10 14.04 -3.19
C TYR A 50 13.19 12.88 -2.82
N ILE A 51 12.58 12.23 -3.82
CA ILE A 51 11.62 11.17 -3.55
C ILE A 51 12.30 9.84 -3.27
N ASN A 52 13.36 9.48 -4.00
CA ASN A 52 14.08 8.23 -3.75
C ASN A 52 14.60 8.13 -2.29
N PRO A 53 15.29 9.14 -1.71
CA PRO A 53 15.68 9.09 -0.31
C PRO A 53 14.49 8.95 0.64
N ALA A 54 13.44 9.74 0.45
CA ALA A 54 12.26 9.70 1.32
C ALA A 54 11.53 8.34 1.29
N ILE A 55 11.48 7.70 0.13
CA ILE A 55 10.87 6.37 -0.02
C ILE A 55 11.80 5.27 0.51
N ALA A 56 13.12 5.43 0.38
CA ALA A 56 14.08 4.54 1.01
C ALA A 56 14.00 4.61 2.54
N ASP A 57 13.87 5.81 3.10
CA ASP A 57 13.65 6.03 4.54
C ASP A 57 12.37 5.34 5.02
N LEU A 58 11.28 5.39 4.24
CA LEU A 58 10.04 4.68 4.56
C LEU A 58 10.27 3.16 4.67
N GLY A 59 11.08 2.59 3.76
CA GLY A 59 11.47 1.19 3.79
C GLY A 59 12.33 0.82 4.99
N ILE A 60 13.27 1.69 5.37
CA ILE A 60 14.11 1.55 6.56
C ILE A 60 13.27 1.62 7.84
N VAL A 61 12.34 2.58 7.93
CA VAL A 61 11.38 2.68 9.05
C VAL A 61 10.54 1.41 9.15
N GLY A 62 10.06 0.87 8.02
CA GLY A 62 9.40 -0.44 7.99
C GLY A 62 10.29 -1.55 8.57
N GLY A 63 11.58 -1.57 8.20
CA GLY A 63 12.57 -2.51 8.76
C GLY A 63 12.76 -2.37 10.27
N VAL A 64 12.86 -1.15 10.79
CA VAL A 64 12.97 -0.87 12.24
C VAL A 64 11.72 -1.34 12.98
N ILE A 65 10.53 -1.02 12.48
CA ILE A 65 9.25 -1.47 13.08
C ILE A 65 9.17 -3.00 13.06
N PHE A 66 9.69 -3.65 12.02
CA PHE A 66 9.79 -5.11 11.96
C PHE A 66 10.66 -5.69 13.08
N LEU A 67 11.81 -5.07 13.41
CA LEU A 67 12.64 -5.52 14.53
C LEU A 67 11.91 -5.37 15.88
N VAL A 68 11.19 -4.25 16.07
CA VAL A 68 10.35 -4.06 17.27
C VAL A 68 9.24 -5.12 17.32
N SER A 69 8.61 -5.41 16.19
CA SER A 69 7.61 -6.49 16.07
C SER A 69 8.21 -7.86 16.40
N ALA A 70 9.43 -8.17 15.94
CA ALA A 70 10.11 -9.41 16.25
C ALA A 70 10.32 -9.59 17.76
N TYR A 71 10.78 -8.54 18.45
CA TYR A 71 10.83 -8.53 19.91
C TYR A 71 9.43 -8.80 20.52
N GLY A 72 8.39 -8.14 19.99
CA GLY A 72 7.02 -8.35 20.42
C GLY A 72 6.58 -9.81 20.30
N PHE A 73 6.82 -10.46 19.17
CA PHE A 73 6.47 -11.86 18.93
C PHE A 73 7.22 -12.83 19.86
N PHE A 74 8.55 -12.67 20.01
CA PHE A 74 9.31 -13.52 20.92
C PHE A 74 8.89 -13.37 22.38
N ASN A 75 8.34 -12.20 22.75
CA ASN A 75 7.81 -11.91 24.08
C ASN A 75 6.27 -12.00 24.17
N ARG A 76 5.61 -12.60 23.16
CA ARG A 76 4.16 -12.83 23.09
C ARG A 76 3.32 -11.57 23.36
N LYS A 77 3.75 -10.42 22.83
CA LYS A 77 3.07 -9.13 23.00
C LYS A 77 1.94 -8.98 21.97
N LYS A 78 0.77 -8.53 22.44
CA LYS A 78 -0.45 -8.38 21.59
C LYS A 78 -0.27 -7.42 20.41
N TRP A 79 0.60 -6.41 20.55
CA TRP A 79 0.88 -5.38 19.54
C TRP A 79 1.82 -5.86 18.43
N ALA A 80 2.51 -7.00 18.57
CA ALA A 80 3.52 -7.46 17.61
C ALA A 80 2.96 -7.57 16.19
N PHE A 81 1.84 -8.28 16.04
CA PHE A 81 1.19 -8.44 14.74
C PHE A 81 0.77 -7.11 14.11
N LEU A 82 0.27 -6.15 14.89
CA LEU A 82 -0.07 -4.81 14.39
C LEU A 82 1.15 -4.12 13.81
N LEU A 83 2.27 -4.15 14.53
CA LEU A 83 3.50 -3.54 14.05
C LEU A 83 4.04 -4.25 12.81
N SER A 84 3.94 -5.58 12.71
CA SER A 84 4.29 -6.29 11.48
C SER A 84 3.39 -5.94 10.28
N VAL A 85 2.10 -5.70 10.51
CA VAL A 85 1.19 -5.24 9.46
C VAL A 85 1.55 -3.83 9.00
N ILE A 86 1.84 -2.91 9.93
CA ILE A 86 2.29 -1.55 9.57
C ILE A 86 3.62 -1.62 8.82
N ALA A 87 4.58 -2.38 9.35
CA ALA A 87 5.90 -2.54 8.76
C ALA A 87 5.84 -3.07 7.32
N ILE A 88 5.03 -4.11 7.04
CA ILE A 88 4.94 -4.67 5.69
C ILE A 88 4.32 -3.70 4.69
N VAL A 89 3.34 -2.90 5.10
CA VAL A 89 2.74 -1.85 4.25
C VAL A 89 3.79 -0.81 3.88
N LEU A 90 4.57 -0.34 4.87
CA LEU A 90 5.64 0.64 4.63
C LEU A 90 6.78 0.06 3.78
N SER A 91 7.22 -1.16 4.07
CA SER A 91 8.31 -1.81 3.33
C SER A 91 7.95 -2.10 1.87
N LEU A 92 6.72 -2.53 1.58
CA LEU A 92 6.25 -2.71 0.20
C LEU A 92 6.19 -1.37 -0.55
N GLN A 93 5.74 -0.30 0.11
CA GLN A 93 5.75 1.04 -0.47
C GLN A 93 7.18 1.53 -0.75
N GLY A 94 8.09 1.34 0.21
CA GLY A 94 9.51 1.69 0.11
C GLY A 94 10.22 0.98 -1.03
N ALA A 95 9.86 -0.28 -1.28
CA ALA A 95 10.52 -1.11 -2.28
C ALA A 95 9.89 -1.05 -3.69
N TRP A 96 8.63 -0.63 -3.84
CA TRP A 96 7.97 -0.61 -5.15
C TRP A 96 8.20 0.69 -5.92
N PHE A 97 7.91 1.84 -5.31
CA PHE A 97 7.79 3.10 -6.05
C PHE A 97 9.11 3.58 -6.65
N VAL A 98 10.24 3.37 -5.96
CA VAL A 98 11.57 3.80 -6.43
C VAL A 98 11.92 3.24 -7.81
N ASN A 99 11.36 2.10 -8.19
CA ASN A 99 11.65 1.50 -9.50
C ASN A 99 11.10 2.34 -10.67
N VAL A 100 10.02 3.10 -10.47
CA VAL A 100 9.42 3.94 -11.52
C VAL A 100 10.41 4.98 -12.05
N PRO A 101 11.02 5.86 -11.24
CA PRO A 101 12.01 6.82 -11.73
C PRO A 101 13.28 6.17 -12.26
N TYR A 102 13.71 5.00 -11.73
CA TYR A 102 14.85 4.27 -12.30
C TYR A 102 14.54 3.80 -13.73
N MET A 103 13.40 3.14 -13.94
CA MET A 103 12.99 2.68 -15.26
C MET A 103 12.75 3.85 -16.22
N ALA A 104 12.20 4.96 -15.73
CA ALA A 104 12.06 6.18 -16.52
C ALA A 104 13.43 6.72 -16.96
N ALA A 105 14.46 6.66 -16.12
CA ALA A 105 15.84 7.03 -16.46
C ALA A 105 16.62 5.95 -17.25
N GLY A 106 15.94 4.92 -17.77
CA GLY A 106 16.59 3.83 -18.51
C GLY A 106 17.44 2.88 -17.66
N LEU A 107 17.32 2.96 -16.33
CA LEU A 107 18.04 2.12 -15.38
C LEU A 107 17.22 0.90 -14.96
N PRO A 108 17.89 -0.19 -14.53
CA PRO A 108 17.18 -1.37 -14.05
C PRO A 108 16.37 -1.08 -12.76
N PRO A 109 15.23 -1.78 -12.54
CA PRO A 109 14.39 -1.64 -11.35
C PRO A 109 15.02 -2.34 -10.14
N VAL A 110 16.05 -1.74 -9.57
CA VAL A 110 16.93 -2.38 -8.57
C VAL A 110 16.24 -2.67 -7.23
N TYR A 111 15.22 -1.89 -6.86
CA TYR A 111 14.46 -2.12 -5.62
C TYR A 111 13.48 -3.29 -5.74
N PHE A 112 13.23 -3.84 -6.93
CA PHE A 112 12.47 -5.09 -7.06
C PHE A 112 13.12 -6.27 -6.34
N ILE A 113 14.44 -6.24 -6.14
CA ILE A 113 15.16 -7.20 -5.32
C ILE A 113 14.65 -7.20 -3.87
N LEU A 114 14.14 -6.07 -3.36
CA LEU A 114 13.50 -5.99 -2.03
C LEU A 114 11.99 -6.20 -2.10
N PHE A 115 11.34 -5.69 -3.15
CA PHE A 115 9.89 -5.77 -3.30
C PHE A 115 9.38 -7.21 -3.30
N TRP A 116 9.98 -8.11 -4.08
CA TRP A 116 9.51 -9.49 -4.18
C TRP A 116 9.64 -10.27 -2.87
N PRO A 117 10.78 -10.21 -2.13
CA PRO A 117 10.85 -10.74 -0.78
C PRO A 117 9.80 -10.16 0.17
N PHE A 118 9.55 -8.85 0.15
CA PHE A 118 8.50 -8.26 0.97
C PHE A 118 7.10 -8.73 0.57
N LEU A 119 6.86 -8.97 -0.71
CA LEU A 119 5.58 -9.52 -1.16
C LEU A 119 5.38 -10.94 -0.62
N ILE A 120 6.43 -11.76 -0.58
CA ILE A 120 6.39 -13.09 0.06
C ILE A 120 6.12 -12.93 1.56
N VAL A 121 6.84 -12.02 2.24
CA VAL A 121 6.65 -11.72 3.67
C VAL A 121 5.21 -11.29 3.98
N TYR A 122 4.56 -10.52 3.10
CA TYR A 122 3.15 -10.16 3.23
C TYR A 122 2.24 -11.38 3.33
N PHE A 123 2.41 -12.35 2.43
CA PHE A 123 1.63 -13.59 2.49
C PHE A 123 2.01 -14.44 3.71
N LEU A 124 3.29 -14.52 4.09
CA LEU A 124 3.71 -15.25 5.30
C LEU A 124 3.07 -14.66 6.57
N ILE A 125 3.12 -13.34 6.74
CA ILE A 125 2.53 -12.65 7.88
C ILE A 125 1.02 -12.82 7.91
N THR A 126 0.33 -12.58 6.79
CA THR A 126 -1.13 -12.62 6.77
C THR A 126 -1.67 -14.05 6.86
N LYS A 127 -1.07 -15.02 6.16
CA LYS A 127 -1.59 -16.40 6.07
C LYS A 127 -1.02 -17.33 7.14
N LEU A 128 0.29 -17.31 7.39
CA LEU A 128 0.91 -18.31 8.28
C LEU A 128 1.03 -17.82 9.72
N VAL A 129 1.30 -16.54 9.93
CA VAL A 129 1.40 -15.94 11.27
C VAL A 129 0.02 -15.52 11.77
N GLY A 130 -0.66 -14.73 10.96
CA GLY A 130 -1.94 -14.10 11.26
C GLY A 130 -3.16 -14.94 10.93
N LYS A 131 -3.02 -16.05 10.19
CA LYS A 131 -4.10 -16.98 9.77
C LYS A 131 -5.35 -16.30 9.19
N LEU A 132 -5.17 -15.19 8.46
CA LEU A 132 -6.26 -14.46 7.81
C LEU A 132 -6.86 -15.29 6.66
N THR A 133 -8.13 -15.07 6.34
CA THR A 133 -8.79 -15.69 5.17
C THR A 133 -8.18 -15.16 3.87
N TRP A 134 -8.25 -15.95 2.79
CA TRP A 134 -7.70 -15.53 1.48
C TRP A 134 -8.37 -14.26 0.96
N SER A 135 -9.69 -14.16 1.06
CA SER A 135 -10.44 -12.97 0.65
C SER A 135 -9.93 -11.72 1.37
N ARG A 136 -9.73 -11.79 2.69
CA ARG A 136 -9.24 -10.67 3.49
C ARG A 136 -7.80 -10.30 3.14
N THR A 137 -6.94 -11.28 2.91
CA THR A 137 -5.57 -11.07 2.44
C THR A 137 -5.55 -10.39 1.06
N LEU A 138 -6.41 -10.80 0.13
CA LEU A 138 -6.45 -10.24 -1.23
C LEU A 138 -7.08 -8.84 -1.27
N VAL A 139 -8.15 -8.59 -0.51
CA VAL A 139 -8.73 -7.25 -0.39
C VAL A 139 -7.75 -6.30 0.29
N GLY A 140 -7.05 -6.74 1.33
CA GLY A 140 -5.97 -5.96 1.95
C GLY A 140 -4.83 -5.66 0.99
N PHE A 141 -4.46 -6.62 0.13
CA PHE A 141 -3.44 -6.41 -0.90
C PHE A 141 -3.87 -5.38 -1.93
N LEU A 142 -5.12 -5.48 -2.42
CA LEU A 142 -5.69 -4.53 -3.37
C LEU A 142 -5.81 -3.12 -2.78
N ALA A 143 -6.20 -2.99 -1.51
CA ALA A 143 -6.19 -1.72 -0.79
C ALA A 143 -4.76 -1.13 -0.66
N GLY A 144 -3.77 -1.99 -0.43
CA GLY A 144 -2.35 -1.60 -0.45
C GLY A 144 -1.89 -1.11 -1.82
N MET A 145 -2.37 -1.74 -2.92
CA MET A 145 -2.12 -1.23 -4.27
C MET A 145 -2.76 0.13 -4.51
N ALA A 146 -3.97 0.38 -3.99
CA ALA A 146 -4.60 1.69 -4.08
C ALA A 146 -3.77 2.77 -3.35
N TRP A 147 -3.24 2.46 -2.16
CA TRP A 147 -2.27 3.33 -1.48
C TRP A 147 -1.07 3.66 -2.38
N VAL A 148 -0.46 2.64 -3.02
CA VAL A 148 0.71 2.82 -3.90
C VAL A 148 0.39 3.71 -5.09
N PHE A 149 -0.73 3.47 -5.77
CA PHE A 149 -1.11 4.23 -6.96
C PHE A 149 -1.53 5.65 -6.63
N CYS A 150 -2.23 5.88 -5.51
CA CYS A 150 -2.55 7.24 -5.06
C CYS A 150 -1.27 8.04 -4.75
N LEU A 151 -0.28 7.41 -4.10
CA LEU A 151 1.03 8.05 -3.89
C LEU A 151 1.69 8.39 -5.23
N MET A 152 1.68 7.45 -6.19
CA MET A 152 2.25 7.65 -7.52
C MET A 152 1.62 8.85 -8.22
N ASN A 153 0.28 8.98 -8.21
CA ASN A 153 -0.43 10.13 -8.76
C ASN A 153 -0.02 11.44 -8.07
N GLY A 154 0.08 11.42 -6.74
CA GLY A 154 0.51 12.58 -5.96
C GLY A 154 1.95 13.04 -6.27
N ILE A 155 2.88 12.10 -6.40
CA ILE A 155 4.29 12.38 -6.71
C ILE A 155 4.45 12.85 -8.16
N ALA A 156 3.81 12.16 -9.10
CA ALA A 156 3.88 12.53 -10.51
C ALA A 156 3.24 13.90 -10.76
N SER A 157 2.16 14.23 -10.04
CA SER A 157 1.56 15.57 -10.07
C SER A 157 2.50 16.62 -9.50
N LEU A 158 3.16 16.35 -8.37
CA LEU A 158 4.16 17.26 -7.80
C LEU A 158 5.30 17.53 -8.78
N SER A 159 5.80 16.50 -9.47
CA SER A 159 6.82 16.66 -10.51
C SER A 159 6.37 17.61 -11.62
N ARG A 160 5.15 17.42 -12.16
CA ARG A 160 4.57 18.29 -13.22
C ARG A 160 4.36 19.73 -12.74
N ILE A 161 3.98 19.94 -11.48
CA ILE A 161 3.86 21.30 -10.91
C ILE A 161 5.22 22.01 -10.95
N ILE A 162 6.29 21.33 -10.56
CA ILE A 162 7.62 21.95 -10.47
C ILE A 162 8.22 22.18 -11.86
N THR A 163 7.98 21.28 -12.83
CA THR A 163 8.63 21.34 -14.15
C THR A 163 7.92 22.22 -15.16
N ILE A 164 6.58 22.19 -15.18
CA ILE A 164 5.77 22.87 -16.21
C ILE A 164 4.70 23.81 -15.63
N GLY A 165 4.55 23.90 -14.31
CA GLY A 165 3.64 24.86 -13.67
C GLY A 165 2.16 24.66 -14.01
N ALA A 166 1.73 23.43 -14.28
CA ALA A 166 0.41 23.14 -14.81
C ALA A 166 -0.72 23.27 -13.76
N PRO A 167 -1.70 24.19 -13.93
CA PRO A 167 -2.71 24.53 -12.91
C PRO A 167 -3.57 23.35 -12.47
N PHE A 168 -3.90 22.45 -13.39
CA PHE A 168 -4.75 21.29 -13.10
C PHE A 168 -4.08 20.37 -12.06
N PHE A 169 -2.79 20.10 -12.20
CA PHE A 169 -2.04 19.29 -11.23
C PHE A 169 -1.99 19.97 -9.86
N THR A 170 -1.81 21.31 -9.81
CA THR A 170 -1.84 22.06 -8.55
C THR A 170 -3.18 21.92 -7.82
N LEU A 171 -4.29 21.89 -8.55
CA LEU A 171 -5.62 21.72 -7.96
C LEU A 171 -5.76 20.37 -7.27
N VAL A 172 -5.35 19.28 -7.93
CA VAL A 172 -5.66 17.91 -7.49
C VAL A 172 -4.58 17.20 -6.68
N GLN A 173 -3.32 17.66 -6.74
CA GLN A 173 -2.16 16.95 -6.19
C GLN A 173 -2.33 16.52 -4.72
N ARG A 174 -2.79 17.44 -3.86
CA ARG A 174 -2.97 17.18 -2.42
C ARG A 174 -4.06 16.16 -2.14
N MET A 175 -5.08 16.09 -3.00
CA MET A 175 -6.20 15.15 -2.83
C MET A 175 -5.73 13.70 -3.02
N HIS A 176 -4.79 13.45 -3.93
CA HIS A 176 -4.15 12.14 -4.06
C HIS A 176 -3.41 11.71 -2.79
N TRP A 177 -2.81 12.66 -2.06
CA TRP A 177 -2.12 12.35 -0.79
C TRP A 177 -3.12 12.02 0.32
N PHE A 178 -4.26 12.71 0.37
CA PHE A 178 -5.33 12.36 1.30
C PHE A 178 -5.92 10.97 1.00
N ALA A 179 -6.17 10.67 -0.29
CA ALA A 179 -6.63 9.35 -0.71
C ALA A 179 -5.60 8.26 -0.38
N MET A 180 -4.31 8.52 -0.65
CA MET A 180 -3.20 7.65 -0.26
C MET A 180 -3.26 7.36 1.24
N LEU A 181 -3.18 8.38 2.11
CA LEU A 181 -3.20 8.18 3.56
C LEU A 181 -4.41 7.36 4.02
N GLY A 182 -5.59 7.66 3.47
CA GLY A 182 -6.82 6.89 3.70
C GLY A 182 -6.65 5.42 3.38
N TRP A 183 -6.15 5.07 2.19
CA TRP A 183 -5.96 3.68 1.77
C TRP A 183 -4.95 2.90 2.62
N GLY A 184 -3.96 3.55 3.21
CA GLY A 184 -2.96 2.86 4.06
C GLY A 184 -3.52 2.52 5.41
N ILE A 185 -4.23 3.47 6.01
CA ILE A 185 -4.97 3.24 7.25
C ILE A 185 -6.01 2.14 7.02
N VAL A 186 -6.74 2.18 5.91
CA VAL A 186 -7.71 1.15 5.52
C VAL A 186 -7.04 -0.20 5.33
N THR A 187 -5.88 -0.28 4.67
CA THR A 187 -5.11 -1.52 4.49
C THR A 187 -4.74 -2.15 5.83
N VAL A 188 -4.14 -1.36 6.73
CA VAL A 188 -3.80 -1.84 8.09
C VAL A 188 -5.06 -2.29 8.83
N SER A 189 -6.14 -1.51 8.74
CA SER A 189 -7.41 -1.79 9.40
C SER A 189 -8.07 -3.08 8.89
N ILE A 190 -8.09 -3.30 7.57
CA ILE A 190 -8.56 -4.56 6.96
C ILE A 190 -7.76 -5.72 7.53
N LEU A 191 -6.43 -5.63 7.59
CA LEU A 191 -5.59 -6.73 8.07
C LEU A 191 -5.66 -6.95 9.59
N MET A 192 -6.09 -5.96 10.35
CA MET A 192 -6.21 -6.03 11.82
C MET A 192 -7.59 -6.41 12.33
N GLY A 193 -8.65 -6.00 11.63
CA GLY A 193 -10.02 -6.37 11.91
C GLY A 193 -10.87 -5.17 11.55
N PRO A 194 -11.43 -5.10 10.33
CA PRO A 194 -12.09 -3.90 9.87
C PRO A 194 -13.29 -3.59 10.76
N LYS A 195 -13.47 -2.31 11.05
CA LYS A 195 -14.65 -1.77 11.73
C LYS A 195 -15.47 -0.98 10.72
N GLU A 196 -16.62 -0.47 11.15
CA GLU A 196 -17.48 0.36 10.30
C GLU A 196 -16.74 1.59 9.75
N TRP A 197 -15.93 2.25 10.57
CA TRP A 197 -15.11 3.39 10.13
C TRP A 197 -14.13 3.03 9.00
N THR A 198 -13.69 1.77 8.92
CA THR A 198 -12.82 1.29 7.82
C THR A 198 -13.54 1.39 6.49
N TRP A 199 -14.83 1.06 6.46
CA TRP A 199 -15.65 1.20 5.26
C TRP A 199 -15.83 2.67 4.90
N VAL A 200 -16.18 3.53 5.87
CA VAL A 200 -16.38 4.96 5.63
C VAL A 200 -15.10 5.62 5.09
N LEU A 201 -13.95 5.34 5.71
CA LEU A 201 -12.67 5.90 5.28
C LEU A 201 -12.26 5.38 3.90
N GLY A 202 -12.39 4.08 3.64
CA GLY A 202 -12.05 3.47 2.34
C GLY A 202 -12.96 3.98 1.22
N PHE A 203 -14.25 4.11 1.48
CA PHE A 203 -15.22 4.64 0.53
C PHE A 203 -14.91 6.10 0.20
N THR A 204 -14.63 6.91 1.23
CA THR A 204 -14.24 8.31 1.07
C THR A 204 -12.95 8.46 0.27
N ALA A 205 -11.91 7.70 0.61
CA ALA A 205 -10.62 7.73 -0.10
C ALA A 205 -10.77 7.26 -1.57
N GLY A 206 -11.56 6.21 -1.80
CA GLY A 206 -11.83 5.69 -3.13
C GLY A 206 -12.60 6.68 -4.00
N LEU A 207 -13.68 7.27 -3.48
CA LEU A 207 -14.42 8.31 -4.20
C LEU A 207 -13.58 9.55 -4.45
N LEU A 208 -12.80 9.99 -3.47
CA LEU A 208 -11.90 11.12 -3.63
C LEU A 208 -10.95 10.90 -4.81
N GLU A 209 -10.26 9.74 -4.86
CA GLU A 209 -9.34 9.41 -5.94
C GLU A 209 -10.04 9.29 -7.29
N ILE A 210 -11.26 8.75 -7.35
CA ILE A 210 -12.03 8.69 -8.62
C ILE A 210 -12.34 10.11 -9.11
N VAL A 211 -12.83 10.98 -8.21
CA VAL A 211 -13.23 12.36 -8.55
C VAL A 211 -12.05 13.18 -9.06
N VAL A 212 -10.87 13.04 -8.46
CA VAL A 212 -9.70 13.84 -8.86
C VAL A 212 -8.82 13.15 -9.91
N GLY A 213 -8.74 11.82 -9.86
CA GLY A 213 -7.85 11.00 -10.69
C GLY A 213 -8.40 10.69 -12.08
N VAL A 214 -9.72 10.52 -12.24
CA VAL A 214 -10.30 10.30 -13.58
C VAL A 214 -10.08 11.50 -14.51
N PRO A 215 -10.40 12.75 -14.10
CA PRO A 215 -10.12 13.91 -14.95
C PRO A 215 -8.63 14.07 -15.24
N LEU A 216 -7.77 13.81 -14.25
CA LEU A 216 -6.31 13.83 -14.43
C LEU A 216 -5.85 12.82 -15.48
N ALA A 217 -6.36 11.59 -15.42
CA ALA A 217 -6.05 10.54 -16.38
C ALA A 217 -6.51 10.90 -17.80
N VAL A 218 -7.68 11.55 -17.94
CA VAL A 218 -8.21 11.97 -19.24
C VAL A 218 -7.35 13.07 -19.85
N VAL A 219 -7.07 14.14 -19.10
CA VAL A 219 -6.26 15.27 -19.59
C VAL A 219 -4.88 14.78 -20.02
N THR A 220 -4.23 13.97 -19.19
CA THR A 220 -2.88 13.45 -19.50
C THR A 220 -2.89 12.44 -20.65
N ALA A 221 -3.94 11.63 -20.81
CA ALA A 221 -4.05 10.73 -21.97
C ALA A 221 -4.23 11.51 -23.28
N GLN A 222 -4.98 12.62 -23.25
CA GLN A 222 -5.16 13.51 -24.39
C GLN A 222 -3.85 14.20 -24.77
N GLU A 223 -3.12 14.74 -23.79
CA GLU A 223 -1.83 15.41 -24.00
C GLU A 223 -0.76 14.45 -24.56
N LEU A 224 -0.71 13.21 -24.06
CA LEU A 224 0.30 12.23 -24.46
C LEU A 224 -0.08 11.44 -25.72
N GLY A 225 -1.34 11.46 -26.15
CA GLY A 225 -1.85 10.62 -27.23
C GLY A 225 -1.76 9.11 -26.96
N ARG A 226 -1.63 8.69 -25.69
CA ARG A 226 -1.48 7.29 -25.25
C ARG A 226 -2.11 7.07 -23.89
N PHE A 227 -2.14 5.81 -23.45
CA PHE A 227 -2.62 5.44 -22.12
C PHE A 227 -1.84 6.18 -21.01
N SER A 228 -2.59 6.77 -20.07
CA SER A 228 -2.01 7.50 -18.94
C SER A 228 -1.86 6.59 -17.72
N LEU A 229 -0.64 6.53 -17.16
CA LEU A 229 -0.40 5.83 -15.89
C LEU A 229 -1.13 6.47 -14.70
N PHE A 230 -1.59 7.72 -14.82
CA PHE A 230 -2.45 8.36 -13.81
C PHE A 230 -3.80 7.65 -13.64
N SER A 231 -4.21 6.80 -14.60
CA SER A 231 -5.44 6.03 -14.52
C SER A 231 -5.38 4.82 -13.56
N LEU A 232 -4.18 4.36 -13.18
CA LEU A 232 -4.05 3.15 -12.34
C LEU A 232 -4.72 3.31 -10.97
N ALA A 233 -4.55 4.48 -10.34
CA ALA A 233 -5.18 4.77 -9.05
C ALA A 233 -6.71 4.84 -9.11
N PRO A 234 -7.35 5.63 -10.00
CA PRO A 234 -8.81 5.65 -10.10
C PRO A 234 -9.39 4.31 -10.56
N ILE A 235 -8.72 3.53 -11.41
CA ILE A 235 -9.17 2.18 -11.78
C ILE A 235 -9.16 1.26 -10.54
N CYS A 236 -8.07 1.24 -9.79
CA CYS A 236 -7.96 0.42 -8.58
C CYS A 236 -9.00 0.84 -7.53
N CYS A 237 -9.19 2.15 -7.34
CA CYS A 237 -10.21 2.69 -6.45
C CYS A 237 -11.63 2.36 -6.92
N LEU A 238 -11.90 2.39 -8.23
CA LEU A 238 -13.19 2.00 -8.79
C LEU A 238 -13.51 0.55 -8.49
N ILE A 239 -12.54 -0.36 -8.65
CA ILE A 239 -12.71 -1.79 -8.32
C ILE A 239 -13.02 -1.94 -6.82
N LEU A 240 -12.28 -1.28 -5.94
CA LEU A 240 -12.52 -1.35 -4.49
C LEU A 240 -13.87 -0.75 -4.11
N VAL A 241 -14.24 0.41 -4.64
CA VAL A 241 -15.56 1.03 -4.42
C VAL A 241 -16.67 0.11 -4.91
N ALA A 242 -16.51 -0.51 -6.09
CA ALA A 242 -17.46 -1.49 -6.61
C ALA A 242 -17.62 -2.68 -5.65
N ILE A 243 -16.53 -3.21 -5.08
CA ILE A 243 -16.58 -4.26 -4.04
C ILE A 243 -17.32 -3.78 -2.79
N MET A 244 -17.10 -2.52 -2.40
CA MET A 244 -17.69 -1.91 -1.20
C MET A 244 -19.20 -1.70 -1.30
N VAL A 245 -19.71 -1.39 -2.49
CA VAL A 245 -21.14 -1.16 -2.76
C VAL A 245 -21.85 -2.37 -3.37
N TRP A 246 -21.13 -3.46 -3.64
CA TRP A 246 -21.68 -4.63 -4.32
C TRP A 246 -22.87 -5.22 -3.56
N PRO A 247 -23.98 -5.54 -4.25
CA PRO A 247 -25.17 -6.10 -3.62
C PRO A 247 -24.86 -7.42 -2.91
N GLY A 248 -25.47 -7.64 -1.74
CA GLY A 248 -25.20 -8.80 -0.90
C GLY A 248 -23.94 -8.68 -0.03
N GLY A 249 -23.47 -7.44 0.21
CA GLY A 249 -22.46 -7.15 1.24
C GLY A 249 -21.11 -7.82 0.99
N LEU A 250 -20.63 -7.80 -0.27
CA LEU A 250 -19.38 -8.48 -0.67
C LEU A 250 -18.20 -8.06 0.20
N TRP A 251 -18.03 -6.77 0.44
CA TRP A 251 -17.04 -6.22 1.36
C TRP A 251 -17.10 -6.89 2.73
N HIS A 252 -18.26 -6.91 3.39
CA HIS A 252 -18.41 -7.52 4.72
C HIS A 252 -18.03 -9.00 4.69
N ARG A 253 -18.49 -9.75 3.68
CA ARG A 253 -18.15 -11.18 3.53
C ARG A 253 -16.65 -11.42 3.34
N TRP A 254 -15.96 -10.55 2.61
CA TRP A 254 -14.55 -10.73 2.28
C TRP A 254 -13.60 -10.18 3.35
N THR A 255 -14.05 -9.23 4.16
CA THR A 255 -13.18 -8.56 5.14
C THR A 255 -13.44 -8.96 6.59
N GLN A 256 -14.61 -9.52 6.93
CA GLN A 256 -14.90 -9.99 8.29
C GLN A 256 -14.21 -11.32 8.64
N THR A 257 -14.03 -11.54 9.94
CA THR A 257 -13.63 -12.82 10.53
C THR A 257 -14.86 -13.67 10.83
N ASP A 258 -14.74 -14.99 10.64
CA ASP A 258 -15.83 -15.97 10.76
C ASP A 258 -16.58 -15.93 12.12
N GLU A 259 -16.00 -15.38 13.18
CA GLU A 259 -16.67 -15.19 14.48
C GLU A 259 -17.95 -14.32 14.39
N LEU A 260 -18.01 -13.34 13.48
CA LEU A 260 -19.22 -12.51 13.28
C LEU A 260 -20.23 -13.18 12.34
N SER A 261 -19.78 -14.05 11.42
CA SER A 261 -20.69 -14.78 10.52
C SER A 261 -21.43 -15.88 11.27
N GLU A 262 -20.79 -16.55 12.23
CA GLU A 262 -21.43 -17.51 13.13
C GLU A 262 -22.37 -16.85 14.15
N THR A 263 -21.99 -15.71 14.72
CA THR A 263 -22.87 -15.02 15.68
C THR A 263 -24.10 -14.45 14.98
N GLY A 264 -23.92 -13.89 13.77
CA GLY A 264 -25.01 -13.41 12.93
C GLY A 264 -25.91 -14.54 12.41
N SER A 265 -25.35 -15.69 12.04
CA SER A 265 -26.15 -16.86 11.65
C SER A 265 -26.90 -17.47 12.83
N ARG A 266 -26.30 -17.55 14.02
CA ARG A 266 -26.98 -17.99 15.25
C ARG A 266 -28.12 -17.06 15.65
N LEU A 267 -27.92 -15.74 15.60
CA LEU A 267 -28.99 -14.77 15.88
C LEU A 267 -30.11 -14.80 14.85
N ARG A 268 -29.78 -15.06 13.58
CA ARG A 268 -30.77 -15.22 12.52
C ARG A 268 -31.57 -16.51 12.68
N ILE A 269 -30.90 -17.61 13.01
CA ILE A 269 -31.54 -18.90 13.33
C ILE A 269 -32.41 -18.77 14.59
N GLN A 270 -31.97 -18.05 15.64
CA GLN A 270 -32.78 -17.83 16.84
C GLN A 270 -34.02 -16.98 16.56
N ARG A 271 -33.90 -15.93 15.74
CA ARG A 271 -35.04 -15.14 15.27
C ARG A 271 -36.01 -15.94 14.40
N GLU A 272 -35.50 -16.80 13.53
CA GLU A 272 -36.32 -17.67 12.66
C GLU A 272 -36.93 -18.84 13.44
N ALA A 273 -36.32 -19.26 14.56
CA ALA A 273 -36.82 -20.28 15.47
C ALA A 273 -37.77 -19.75 16.56
N GLY A 274 -38.03 -18.44 16.62
CA GLY A 274 -38.99 -17.85 17.56
C GLY A 274 -38.56 -17.92 19.04
N VAL A 275 -37.25 -17.92 19.32
CA VAL A 275 -36.68 -17.84 20.67
C VAL A 275 -36.19 -16.42 20.96
#